data_AF-A0A0W1A4R2-F1
#
_entry.id   AF-A0A0W1A4R2-F1
#
_cell.length_a   1.000
_cell.length_b   1.000
_cell.length_c   1.000
_cell.angle_alpha   90.00
_cell.angle_beta   90.00
_cell.angle_gamma   90.00
#
_symmetry.space_group_name_H-M   'P 1'
#
loop_
_entity.id
_entity.type
_entity.pdbx_description
1 polymer ?
#
loop_
_entity_poly.entity_id
_entity_poly.type
_entity_poly.pdbx_seq_one_letter_code
_entity_poly.pdbx_strand_id
1 'polypeptide(L)'
;MRTIELLITREIKHNGLAVCLKPTNTFVLTPTLTHEIRTLQNRIAEQYLTNPWDGVLYVVWYLSANNQRAWRGLDFEFIVKCLIKNQEKHIEHYLQELFDLLYLNYISLGLPLLNCSIVNHKLMGISQEFFLLNQINFFKRHNPNSTNSIIEPLDFDKTFKKYAFPRFIYEHSRVYGFNSCNLNAMRDTLKHIHLNPLDESQLKSIKEIFDGIRDETQHGIYELAVKKLKVIKRMADIQVKNQVIYTPNQESSAA
;
A
#
# COMPACT_ATOMS: atom_id res chain seq x y z
N MET A 1 -19.22 6.42 15.23
CA MET A 1 -19.24 6.42 13.75
C MET A 1 -18.07 5.57 13.28
N ARG A 2 -18.28 4.60 12.37
CA ARG A 2 -17.16 3.87 11.73
C ARG A 2 -16.42 4.87 10.84
N THR A 3 -15.15 5.10 11.14
CA THR A 3 -14.31 5.95 10.33
C THR A 3 -13.83 5.12 9.13
N ILE A 4 -14.37 5.42 7.95
CA ILE A 4 -14.06 4.70 6.70
C ILE A 4 -12.64 5.08 6.27
N GLU A 5 -11.74 4.10 6.16
CA GLU A 5 -10.35 4.32 5.75
C GLU A 5 -10.10 3.98 4.27
N LEU A 6 -11.01 3.21 3.66
CA LEU A 6 -10.99 2.83 2.25
C LEU A 6 -12.19 3.40 1.48
N LEU A 7 -11.92 4.14 0.40
CA LEU A 7 -12.97 4.68 -0.47
C LEU A 7 -12.81 4.17 -1.91
N ILE A 8 -13.82 3.48 -2.42
CA ILE A 8 -13.92 3.11 -3.84
C ILE A 8 -14.49 4.31 -4.59
N THR A 9 -13.72 4.89 -5.52
CA THR A 9 -14.08 6.18 -6.15
C THR A 9 -14.60 6.04 -7.58
N ARG A 10 -14.39 4.88 -8.23
CA ARG A 10 -15.00 4.54 -9.53
C ARG A 10 -15.22 3.04 -9.64
N GLU A 11 -16.41 2.63 -10.10
CA GLU A 11 -16.77 1.23 -10.32
C GLU A 11 -16.54 0.75 -11.77
N ILE A 12 -16.11 -0.52 -11.81
CA ILE A 12 -15.95 -1.61 -12.81
C ILE A 12 -16.55 -1.47 -14.23
N LYS A 13 -17.36 -0.46 -14.58
CA LYS A 13 -18.04 -0.37 -15.90
C LYS A 13 -17.11 -0.22 -17.12
N HIS A 14 -15.80 -0.01 -16.91
CA HIS A 14 -14.80 0.11 -17.96
C HIS A 14 -13.50 -0.68 -17.69
N ASN A 15 -13.61 -1.88 -17.11
CA ASN A 15 -12.47 -2.75 -16.75
C ASN A 15 -11.49 -2.10 -15.76
N GLY A 16 -11.98 -1.25 -14.86
CA GLY A 16 -11.11 -0.59 -13.88
C GLY A 16 -11.80 -0.28 -12.55
N LEU A 17 -11.02 -0.35 -11.48
CA LEU A 17 -11.38 0.04 -10.12
C LEU A 17 -10.36 1.07 -9.62
N ALA A 18 -10.84 2.23 -9.21
CA ALA A 18 -9.99 3.23 -8.56
C ALA A 18 -10.24 3.18 -7.05
N VAL A 19 -9.19 2.95 -6.27
CA VAL A 19 -9.27 2.75 -4.83
C VAL A 19 -8.43 3.81 -4.12
N CYS A 20 -9.13 4.68 -3.38
CA CYS A 20 -8.55 5.77 -2.62
C CYS A 20 -8.34 5.34 -1.17
N LEU A 21 -7.09 5.37 -0.71
CA LEU A 21 -6.75 5.15 0.69
C LEU A 21 -6.87 6.49 1.45
N LYS A 22 -7.70 6.51 2.49
CA LYS A 22 -8.02 7.65 3.37
C LYS A 22 -7.86 7.26 4.86
N PRO A 23 -6.68 6.83 5.32
CA PRO A 23 -6.48 6.49 6.72
C PRO A 23 -6.77 7.71 7.61
N THR A 24 -7.32 7.41 8.79
CA THR A 24 -7.90 8.39 9.72
C THR A 24 -6.88 8.91 10.70
N ASN A 25 -5.93 8.06 11.06
CA ASN A 25 -4.71 8.42 11.75
C ASN A 25 -3.58 8.59 10.73
N THR A 26 -2.54 9.34 11.10
CA THR A 26 -1.42 9.70 10.21
C THR A 26 -0.73 8.48 9.64
N PHE A 27 -1.27 8.02 8.51
CA PHE A 27 -0.57 7.49 7.38
C PHE A 27 0.23 6.23 7.68
N VAL A 28 -0.50 5.22 8.14
CA VAL A 28 -0.01 3.90 8.52
C VAL A 28 -0.96 2.87 7.90
N LEU A 29 -0.47 1.67 7.56
CA LEU A 29 -1.36 0.55 7.27
C LEU A 29 -1.98 0.08 8.59
N THR A 30 -3.07 0.71 9.02
CA THR A 30 -3.76 0.36 10.27
C THR A 30 -4.39 -1.03 10.15
N PRO A 31 -4.71 -1.70 11.27
CA PRO A 31 -5.46 -2.95 11.23
C PRO A 31 -6.81 -2.81 10.51
N THR A 32 -7.53 -1.71 10.73
CA THR A 32 -8.81 -1.44 10.07
C THR A 32 -8.64 -1.30 8.55
N LEU A 33 -7.70 -0.47 8.09
CA LEU A 33 -7.44 -0.29 6.66
C LEU A 33 -6.98 -1.59 5.99
N THR A 34 -6.08 -2.33 6.65
CA THR A 34 -5.63 -3.65 6.17
C THR A 34 -6.83 -4.59 5.98
N HIS A 35 -7.71 -4.67 6.98
CA HIS A 35 -8.90 -5.51 6.91
C HIS A 35 -9.89 -5.06 5.82
N GLU A 36 -10.12 -3.75 5.67
CA GLU A 36 -10.97 -3.19 4.61
C GLU A 36 -10.43 -3.52 3.21
N ILE A 37 -9.10 -3.44 3.02
CA ILE A 37 -8.45 -3.79 1.75
C ILE A 37 -8.57 -5.30 1.49
N ARG A 38 -8.31 -6.15 2.48
CA ARG A 38 -8.47 -7.62 2.34
C ARG A 38 -9.91 -7.99 1.98
N THR A 39 -10.88 -7.34 2.61
CA THR A 39 -12.30 -7.53 2.29
C THR A 39 -12.61 -7.15 0.84
N LEU A 40 -12.07 -6.04 0.35
CA LEU A 40 -12.20 -5.65 -1.06
C LEU A 40 -11.54 -6.67 -2.00
N GLN A 41 -10.32 -7.10 -1.70
CA GLN A 41 -9.60 -8.11 -2.50
C GLN A 41 -10.39 -9.42 -2.60
N ASN A 42 -10.97 -9.89 -1.48
CA ASN A 42 -11.82 -11.08 -1.47
C ASN A 42 -13.08 -10.88 -2.33
N ARG A 43 -13.74 -9.72 -2.21
CA ARG A 43 -14.92 -9.39 -3.03
C ARG A 43 -14.59 -9.38 -4.53
N ILE A 44 -13.44 -8.84 -4.92
CA ILE A 44 -12.98 -8.85 -6.33
C ILE A 44 -12.80 -10.30 -6.82
N ALA A 45 -12.16 -11.14 -6.01
CA ALA A 45 -11.96 -12.55 -6.35
C ALA A 45 -13.28 -13.32 -6.45
N GLU A 46 -14.20 -13.15 -5.48
CA GLU A 46 -15.52 -13.76 -5.51
C GLU A 46 -16.33 -13.35 -6.75
N GLN A 47 -16.28 -12.07 -7.13
CA GLN A 47 -16.91 -11.56 -8.34
C GLN A 47 -16.36 -12.24 -9.59
N TYR A 48 -15.03 -12.39 -9.70
CA TYR A 48 -14.41 -13.10 -10.81
C TYR A 48 -14.81 -14.57 -10.87
N LEU A 49 -14.75 -15.27 -9.74
CA LEU A 49 -15.09 -16.70 -9.67
C LEU A 49 -16.56 -16.97 -10.00
N THR A 50 -17.44 -16.02 -9.71
CA THR A 50 -18.87 -16.12 -10.02
C THR A 50 -19.18 -15.73 -11.47
N ASN A 51 -18.55 -14.67 -11.97
CA ASN A 51 -18.74 -14.18 -13.34
C ASN A 51 -17.42 -13.62 -13.88
N PRO A 52 -16.60 -14.46 -14.53
CA PRO A 52 -15.33 -14.03 -15.09
C PRO A 52 -15.51 -12.89 -16.09
N TRP A 53 -14.70 -11.84 -15.97
CA TRP A 53 -14.69 -10.75 -16.95
C TRP A 53 -13.76 -11.07 -18.11
N ASP A 54 -14.07 -10.48 -19.27
CA ASP A 54 -13.20 -10.52 -20.44
C ASP A 54 -12.09 -9.47 -20.35
N GLY A 55 -10.87 -9.89 -20.67
CA GLY A 55 -9.70 -9.04 -20.68
C GLY A 55 -9.13 -8.75 -19.28
N VAL A 56 -8.40 -7.65 -19.17
CA VAL A 56 -7.64 -7.31 -17.96
C VAL A 56 -8.39 -6.27 -17.13
N LEU A 57 -8.60 -6.56 -15.85
CA LEU A 57 -9.11 -5.61 -14.87
C LEU A 57 -7.96 -4.80 -14.26
N TYR A 58 -8.07 -3.47 -14.26
CA TYR A 58 -7.07 -2.59 -13.64
C TYR A 58 -7.54 -2.18 -12.24
N VAL A 59 -6.76 -2.46 -11.20
CA VAL A 59 -7.00 -1.89 -9.86
C VAL A 59 -5.94 -0.83 -9.59
N VAL A 60 -6.37 0.42 -9.41
CA VAL A 60 -5.48 1.57 -9.19
C VAL A 60 -5.60 2.05 -7.76
N TRP A 61 -4.55 1.79 -6.97
CA TRP A 61 -4.40 2.24 -5.60
C TRP A 61 -3.79 3.64 -5.56
N TYR A 62 -4.39 4.57 -4.83
CA TYR A 62 -3.83 5.91 -4.65
C TYR A 62 -4.16 6.51 -3.29
N LEU A 63 -3.34 7.46 -2.87
CA LEU A 63 -3.54 8.20 -1.62
C LEU A 63 -4.35 9.47 -1.86
N SER A 64 -5.22 9.81 -0.92
CA SER A 64 -5.90 11.10 -0.93
C SER A 64 -4.90 12.27 -0.90
N ALA A 65 -5.14 13.28 -1.73
CA ALA A 65 -4.24 14.43 -1.93
C ALA A 65 -4.16 15.38 -0.72
N ASN A 66 -5.06 15.26 0.26
CA ASN A 66 -5.20 16.24 1.34
C ASN A 66 -4.04 16.25 2.35
N ASN A 67 -3.04 15.40 2.18
CA ASN A 67 -2.04 15.14 3.22
C ASN A 67 -0.61 15.10 2.68
N GLN A 68 0.14 16.19 2.83
CA GLN A 68 1.52 16.32 2.36
C GLN A 68 2.57 15.58 3.22
N ARG A 69 2.15 14.74 4.17
CA ARG A 69 3.06 14.05 5.11
C ARG A 69 3.44 12.67 4.61
N ALA A 70 4.65 12.25 4.96
CA ALA A 70 5.14 10.93 4.57
C ALA A 70 4.32 9.80 5.23
N TRP A 71 3.96 8.78 4.45
CA TRP A 71 3.32 7.54 4.91
C TRP A 71 4.35 6.64 5.59
N ARG A 72 4.07 6.22 6.84
CA ARG A 72 5.03 5.63 7.78
C ARG A 72 4.56 4.27 8.31
N GLY A 73 4.88 3.21 7.59
CA GLY A 73 5.09 1.86 8.16
C GLY A 73 3.90 1.21 8.88
N LEU A 74 4.21 0.49 9.97
CA LEU A 74 3.28 -0.27 10.83
C LEU A 74 2.63 0.62 11.89
N ASP A 75 1.43 0.24 12.35
CA ASP A 75 0.69 0.95 13.40
C ASP A 75 1.27 0.67 14.79
N PHE A 76 2.31 1.42 15.16
CA PHE A 76 2.95 1.29 16.46
C PHE A 76 2.05 1.75 17.59
N GLU A 77 1.08 2.63 17.34
CA GLU A 77 0.08 3.02 18.33
C GLU A 77 -0.79 1.82 18.72
N PHE A 78 -1.31 1.09 17.73
CA PHE A 78 -2.03 -0.16 17.94
C PHE A 78 -1.14 -1.22 18.62
N ILE A 79 0.07 -1.45 18.09
CA ILE A 79 1.00 -2.46 18.64
C ILE A 79 1.28 -2.19 20.12
N VAL A 80 1.61 -0.95 20.49
CA VAL A 80 1.89 -0.59 21.90
C VAL A 80 0.65 -0.78 22.77
N LYS A 81 -0.54 -0.40 22.30
CA LYS A 81 -1.79 -0.61 23.04
C LYS A 81 -2.04 -2.09 23.31
N CYS A 82 -1.82 -2.96 22.32
CA CYS A 82 -1.98 -4.40 22.48
C CYS A 82 -0.94 -4.98 23.45
N LEU A 83 0.34 -4.60 23.34
CA LEU A 83 1.40 -5.04 24.25
C LEU A 83 1.11 -4.66 25.72
N ILE A 84 0.63 -3.42 25.96
CA ILE A 84 0.31 -2.97 27.32
C ILE A 84 -0.89 -3.73 27.91
N LYS A 85 -1.82 -4.17 27.06
CA LYS A 85 -3.03 -4.88 27.46
C LYS A 85 -2.90 -6.41 27.43
N ASN A 86 -1.72 -6.95 27.11
CA ASN A 86 -1.49 -8.39 26.89
C ASN A 86 -2.46 -8.98 25.84
N GLN A 87 -2.54 -8.30 24.69
CA GLN A 87 -3.41 -8.66 23.57
C GLN A 87 -2.59 -9.00 22.32
N GLU A 88 -1.53 -9.79 22.48
CA GLU A 88 -0.55 -10.13 21.44
C GLU A 88 -1.21 -10.76 20.21
N LYS A 89 -2.25 -11.58 20.40
CA LYS A 89 -3.02 -12.20 19.31
C LYS A 89 -3.58 -11.19 18.31
N HIS A 90 -3.92 -9.98 18.76
CA HIS A 90 -4.37 -8.92 17.85
C HIS A 90 -3.23 -8.35 16.99
N ILE A 91 -2.00 -8.36 17.50
CA ILE A 91 -0.81 -7.99 16.73
C ILE A 91 -0.52 -9.07 15.69
N GLU A 92 -0.53 -10.34 16.09
CA GLU A 92 -0.30 -11.49 15.20
C GLU A 92 -1.30 -11.49 14.04
N HIS A 93 -2.59 -11.32 14.34
CA HIS A 93 -3.64 -11.25 13.33
C HIS A 93 -3.46 -10.07 12.37
N TYR A 94 -3.14 -8.88 12.89
CA TYR A 94 -2.87 -7.70 12.08
C TYR A 94 -1.70 -7.93 11.12
N LEU A 95 -0.58 -8.49 11.60
CA LEU A 95 0.57 -8.80 10.76
C LEU A 95 0.24 -9.87 9.72
N GLN A 96 -0.51 -10.90 10.10
CA GLN A 96 -0.98 -11.93 9.17
C GLN A 96 -1.77 -11.31 8.01
N GLU A 97 -2.82 -10.53 8.31
CA GLU A 97 -3.64 -9.90 7.27
C GLU A 97 -2.82 -8.93 6.40
N LEU A 98 -1.88 -8.20 7.01
CA LEU A 98 -1.02 -7.26 6.30
C LEU A 98 -0.10 -7.98 5.31
N PHE A 99 0.59 -9.04 5.72
CA PHE A 99 1.50 -9.76 4.82
C PHE A 99 0.75 -10.56 3.77
N ASP A 100 -0.43 -11.10 4.08
CA ASP A 100 -1.31 -11.72 3.08
C ASP A 100 -1.77 -10.69 2.04
N LEU A 101 -2.13 -9.49 2.48
CA LEU A 101 -2.47 -8.38 1.58
C LEU A 101 -1.31 -8.06 0.63
N LEU A 102 -0.09 -7.92 1.15
CA LEU A 102 1.09 -7.58 0.35
C LEU A 102 1.40 -8.69 -0.68
N TYR A 103 1.30 -9.95 -0.27
CA TYR A 103 1.47 -11.11 -1.15
C TYR A 103 0.44 -11.08 -2.29
N LEU A 104 -0.82 -10.83 -1.94
CA LEU A 104 -1.91 -10.76 -2.90
C LEU A 104 -1.81 -9.56 -3.86
N ASN A 105 -1.25 -8.44 -3.39
CA ASN A 105 -0.90 -7.32 -4.27
C ASN A 105 0.15 -7.75 -5.30
N TYR A 106 1.20 -8.44 -4.84
CA TYR A 106 2.30 -8.92 -5.67
C TYR A 106 1.85 -9.91 -6.76
N ILE A 107 1.01 -10.88 -6.41
CA ILE A 107 0.51 -11.89 -7.37
C ILE A 107 -0.75 -11.45 -8.11
N SER A 108 -1.22 -10.22 -7.93
CA SER A 108 -2.47 -9.73 -8.52
C SER A 108 -3.69 -10.62 -8.26
N LEU A 109 -3.84 -11.05 -7.00
CA LEU A 109 -4.86 -12.00 -6.55
C LEU A 109 -4.82 -13.40 -7.21
N GLY A 110 -3.83 -13.67 -8.07
CA GLY A 110 -3.85 -14.84 -8.96
C GLY A 110 -4.89 -14.74 -10.07
N LEU A 111 -5.33 -13.53 -10.43
CA LEU A 111 -6.41 -13.25 -11.38
C LEU A 111 -5.89 -12.48 -12.61
N PRO A 112 -6.64 -12.40 -13.72
CA PRO A 112 -6.32 -11.52 -14.86
C PRO A 112 -6.55 -10.04 -14.51
N LEU A 113 -5.70 -9.55 -13.62
CA LEU A 113 -5.74 -8.27 -12.96
C LEU A 113 -4.37 -7.60 -13.05
N LEU A 114 -4.35 -6.29 -13.34
CA LEU A 114 -3.18 -5.44 -13.17
C LEU A 114 -3.34 -4.56 -11.93
N ASN A 115 -2.57 -4.87 -10.88
CA ASN A 115 -2.43 -4.01 -9.71
C ASN A 115 -1.52 -2.82 -10.04
N CYS A 116 -2.05 -1.62 -9.89
CA CYS A 116 -1.40 -0.36 -10.23
C CYS A 116 -1.38 0.59 -9.03
N SER A 117 -0.37 1.44 -8.94
CA SER A 117 -0.29 2.50 -7.93
C SER A 117 -0.11 3.88 -8.55
N ILE A 118 -0.75 4.90 -7.97
CA ILE A 118 -0.39 6.31 -8.19
C ILE A 118 -0.01 6.91 -6.83
N VAL A 119 1.28 7.20 -6.69
CA VAL A 119 1.88 7.71 -5.45
C VAL A 119 2.31 9.16 -5.67
N ASN A 120 1.63 10.08 -5.00
CA ASN A 120 1.91 11.52 -5.05
C ASN A 120 2.61 12.05 -3.78
N HIS A 121 2.90 11.17 -2.82
CA HIS A 121 3.49 11.50 -1.53
C HIS A 121 4.72 10.64 -1.25
N LYS A 122 5.56 11.10 -0.32
CA LYS A 122 6.70 10.31 0.16
C LYS A 122 6.20 9.12 0.98
N LEU A 123 6.71 7.92 0.69
CA LEU A 123 6.39 6.68 1.43
C LEU A 123 7.64 6.14 2.13
N MET A 124 7.45 5.42 3.24
CA MET A 124 8.52 4.76 3.98
C MET A 124 8.06 3.45 4.64
N GLY A 125 8.98 2.50 4.79
CA GLY A 125 8.71 1.23 5.47
C GLY A 125 7.66 0.39 4.74
N ILE A 126 6.88 -0.41 5.48
CA ILE A 126 5.89 -1.32 4.89
C ILE A 126 4.81 -0.62 4.05
N SER A 127 4.51 0.65 4.37
CA SER A 127 3.67 1.53 3.56
C SER A 127 4.21 1.75 2.14
N GLN A 128 5.53 1.79 1.95
CA GLN A 128 6.15 1.85 0.63
C GLN A 128 5.95 0.52 -0.10
N GLU A 129 6.10 -0.60 0.61
CA GLU A 129 5.97 -1.94 0.06
C GLU A 129 4.58 -2.23 -0.48
N PHE A 130 3.53 -1.76 0.20
CA PHE A 130 2.16 -1.84 -0.29
C PHE A 130 2.01 -1.38 -1.74
N PHE A 131 2.67 -0.29 -2.10
CA PHE A 131 2.64 0.23 -3.47
C PHE A 131 3.69 -0.45 -4.33
N LEU A 132 4.94 -0.56 -3.90
CA LEU A 132 6.02 -1.11 -4.73
C LEU A 132 5.78 -2.56 -5.19
N LEU A 133 5.06 -3.35 -4.41
CA LEU A 133 4.72 -4.72 -4.75
C LEU A 133 3.63 -4.83 -5.82
N ASN A 134 2.92 -3.74 -6.13
CA ASN A 134 2.03 -3.72 -7.29
C ASN A 134 2.86 -3.81 -8.59
N GLN A 135 2.28 -4.39 -9.64
CA GLN A 135 2.98 -4.64 -10.90
C GLN A 135 3.40 -3.34 -11.62
N ILE A 136 2.64 -2.26 -11.43
CA ILE A 136 2.87 -0.99 -12.13
C ILE A 136 2.74 0.17 -11.15
N ASN A 137 3.77 1.00 -11.04
CA ASN A 137 3.79 2.06 -10.06
C ASN A 137 4.18 3.40 -10.67
N PHE A 138 3.31 4.39 -10.53
CA PHE A 138 3.57 5.78 -10.90
C PHE A 138 3.91 6.57 -9.65
N PHE A 139 5.13 7.12 -9.58
CA PHE A 139 5.60 7.97 -8.49
C PHE A 139 5.77 9.41 -8.93
N LYS A 140 5.24 10.34 -8.15
CA LYS A 140 5.43 11.77 -8.39
C LYS A 140 6.89 12.14 -8.14
N ARG A 141 7.52 12.74 -9.14
CA ARG A 141 8.83 13.38 -9.03
C ARG A 141 8.65 14.69 -8.28
N HIS A 142 9.40 14.86 -7.20
CA HIS A 142 9.46 16.14 -6.47
C HIS A 142 10.50 17.06 -7.11
N ASN A 143 10.38 17.32 -8.42
CA ASN A 143 11.22 18.30 -9.12
C ASN A 143 10.36 19.53 -9.47
N PRO A 144 10.54 20.67 -8.79
CA PRO A 144 9.68 21.85 -8.95
C PRO A 144 9.77 22.50 -10.34
N ASN A 145 10.83 22.21 -11.12
CA ASN A 145 11.10 22.88 -12.39
C ASN A 145 10.56 22.13 -13.62
N SER A 146 9.91 20.98 -13.43
CA SER A 146 9.46 20.12 -14.51
C SER A 146 7.94 20.15 -14.64
N THR A 147 7.42 20.93 -15.58
CA THR A 147 5.98 20.97 -15.91
C THR A 147 5.56 19.92 -16.92
N ASN A 148 6.53 19.20 -17.51
CA ASN A 148 6.28 18.20 -18.53
C ASN A 148 5.44 17.04 -17.97
N SER A 149 4.37 16.69 -18.70
CA SER A 149 3.46 15.57 -18.43
C SER A 149 4.02 14.21 -18.84
N ILE A 150 5.32 14.13 -19.09
CA ILE A 150 6.00 12.94 -19.56
C ILE A 150 6.08 11.93 -18.41
N ILE A 151 5.71 10.69 -18.74
CA ILE A 151 5.87 9.52 -17.88
C ILE A 151 7.10 8.78 -18.37
N GLU A 152 8.02 8.52 -17.46
CA GLU A 152 9.30 7.89 -17.81
C GLU A 152 9.64 6.80 -16.80
N PRO A 153 10.29 5.70 -17.23
CA PRO A 153 10.81 4.70 -16.32
C PRO A 153 11.72 5.31 -15.26
N LEU A 154 11.66 4.79 -14.03
CA LEU A 154 12.59 5.12 -12.96
C LEU A 154 13.58 3.98 -12.74
N ASP A 155 14.83 4.34 -12.51
CA ASP A 155 15.84 3.42 -12.00
C ASP A 155 15.49 3.09 -10.54
N PHE A 156 15.14 1.82 -10.30
CA PHE A 156 14.66 1.38 -8.99
C PHE A 156 15.70 1.63 -7.89
N ASP A 157 16.95 1.23 -8.11
CA ASP A 157 18.00 1.28 -7.09
C ASP A 157 18.48 2.72 -6.81
N LYS A 158 18.37 3.61 -7.80
CA LYS A 158 18.57 5.06 -7.58
C LYS A 158 17.41 5.70 -6.84
N THR A 159 16.19 5.22 -7.04
CA THR A 159 14.96 5.82 -6.50
C THR A 159 14.68 5.35 -5.07
N PHE A 160 14.83 4.06 -4.79
CA PHE A 160 14.50 3.44 -3.52
C PHE A 160 15.75 2.86 -2.86
N LYS A 161 16.13 3.46 -1.73
CA LYS A 161 17.35 3.09 -1.00
C LYS A 161 17.14 2.04 0.09
N LYS A 162 15.88 1.81 0.48
CA LYS A 162 15.50 0.89 1.55
C LYS A 162 14.19 0.22 1.14
N TYR A 163 14.19 -1.09 1.22
CA TYR A 163 13.06 -1.93 0.89
C TYR A 163 13.10 -3.19 1.75
N ALA A 164 11.94 -3.78 2.02
CA ALA A 164 11.81 -4.86 3.00
C ALA A 164 12.06 -6.27 2.43
N PHE A 165 11.83 -6.47 1.13
CA PHE A 165 11.91 -7.76 0.48
C PHE A 165 13.23 -7.94 -0.28
N PRO A 166 13.65 -9.18 -0.62
CA PRO A 166 14.77 -9.40 -1.53
C PRO A 166 14.58 -8.67 -2.87
N ARG A 167 15.67 -8.19 -3.49
CA ARG A 167 15.63 -7.33 -4.69
C ARG A 167 14.82 -7.91 -5.86
N PHE A 168 14.87 -9.23 -6.04
CA PHE A 168 14.19 -9.92 -7.14
C PHE A 168 12.67 -9.87 -7.04
N ILE A 169 12.11 -9.69 -5.82
CA ILE A 169 10.67 -9.48 -5.65
C ILE A 169 10.25 -8.22 -6.42
N TYR A 170 11.04 -7.15 -6.38
CA TYR A 170 10.72 -5.91 -7.09
C TYR A 170 10.97 -5.94 -8.59
N GLU A 171 11.62 -6.96 -9.14
CA GLU A 171 11.84 -7.07 -10.59
C GLU A 171 10.54 -7.28 -11.38
N HIS A 172 9.49 -7.74 -10.70
CA HIS A 172 8.13 -7.87 -11.25
C HIS A 172 7.39 -6.53 -11.30
N SER A 173 7.95 -5.49 -10.68
CA SER A 173 7.36 -4.16 -10.56
C SER A 173 7.96 -3.20 -11.57
N ARG A 174 7.11 -2.60 -12.42
CA ARG A 174 7.50 -1.52 -13.34
C ARG A 174 7.26 -0.18 -12.68
N VAL A 175 8.32 0.60 -12.50
CA VAL A 175 8.23 1.90 -11.83
C VAL A 175 8.43 3.04 -12.82
N TYR A 176 7.51 3.99 -12.81
CA TYR A 176 7.49 5.17 -13.64
C TYR A 176 7.41 6.44 -12.79
N GLY A 177 8.00 7.52 -13.28
CA GLY A 177 7.98 8.84 -12.67
C GLY A 177 7.07 9.79 -13.45
N PHE A 178 6.35 10.65 -12.75
CA PHE A 178 5.54 11.72 -13.35
C PHE A 178 5.68 13.03 -12.59
N ASN A 179 5.51 14.18 -13.24
CA ASN A 179 5.53 15.48 -12.56
C ASN A 179 4.11 16.02 -12.30
N SER A 180 3.26 15.94 -13.33
CA SER A 180 1.84 16.27 -13.28
C SER A 180 1.01 15.01 -13.56
N CYS A 181 -0.14 14.88 -12.89
CA CYS A 181 -1.00 13.71 -13.06
C CYS A 181 -1.66 13.77 -14.45
N ASN A 182 -1.25 12.87 -15.34
CA ASN A 182 -1.84 12.71 -16.67
C ASN A 182 -2.33 11.27 -16.84
N LEU A 183 -3.62 11.05 -16.57
CA LEU A 183 -4.24 9.72 -16.62
C LEU A 183 -4.23 9.10 -18.02
N ASN A 184 -4.27 9.92 -19.08
CA ASN A 184 -4.22 9.42 -20.46
C ASN A 184 -2.84 8.83 -20.76
N ALA A 185 -1.77 9.56 -20.44
CA ALA A 185 -0.41 9.05 -20.59
C ALA A 185 -0.15 7.80 -19.72
N MET A 186 -0.69 7.77 -18.49
CA MET A 186 -0.59 6.59 -17.63
C MET A 186 -1.29 5.40 -18.30
N ARG A 187 -2.51 5.60 -18.80
CA ARG A 187 -3.26 4.57 -19.53
C ARG A 187 -2.52 4.08 -20.77
N ASP A 188 -1.89 4.96 -21.52
CA ASP A 188 -1.09 4.57 -22.70
C ASP A 188 0.12 3.71 -22.30
N THR A 189 0.72 3.99 -21.15
CA THR A 189 1.79 3.15 -20.58
C THR A 189 1.29 1.74 -20.25
N LEU A 190 0.02 1.60 -19.83
CA LEU A 190 -0.59 0.31 -19.50
C LEU A 190 -0.88 -0.57 -20.74
N LYS A 191 -1.14 0.02 -21.91
CA LYS A 191 -1.55 -0.71 -23.13
C LYS A 191 -0.53 -1.74 -23.61
N HIS A 192 0.73 -1.56 -23.25
CA HIS A 192 1.84 -2.41 -23.70
C HIS A 192 2.29 -3.42 -22.64
N ILE A 193 1.49 -3.62 -21.59
CA ILE A 193 1.84 -4.48 -20.47
C ILE A 193 1.13 -5.81 -20.61
N HIS A 194 1.94 -6.87 -20.68
CA HIS A 194 1.46 -8.24 -20.68
C HIS A 194 1.45 -8.80 -19.26
N LEU A 195 0.42 -9.57 -18.95
CA LEU A 195 0.36 -10.36 -17.73
C LEU A 195 1.28 -11.56 -17.88
N ASN A 196 2.22 -11.69 -16.95
CA ASN A 196 3.08 -12.86 -16.82
C ASN A 196 2.62 -13.64 -15.59
N PRO A 197 1.73 -14.63 -15.75
CA PRO A 197 1.28 -15.43 -14.63
C PRO A 197 2.46 -16.21 -14.04
N LEU A 198 2.48 -16.33 -12.71
CA LEU A 198 3.43 -17.14 -11.99
C LEU A 198 2.94 -18.58 -11.94
N ASP A 199 3.85 -19.54 -12.07
CA ASP A 199 3.52 -20.95 -11.86
C ASP A 199 3.36 -21.29 -10.37
N GLU A 200 2.82 -22.47 -10.06
CA GLU A 200 2.57 -22.90 -8.67
C GLU A 200 3.84 -22.96 -7.82
N SER A 201 4.98 -23.35 -8.40
CA SER A 201 6.25 -23.42 -7.68
C SER A 201 6.75 -22.03 -7.33
N GLN A 202 6.64 -21.08 -8.26
CA GLN A 202 6.92 -19.67 -8.04
C GLN A 202 6.00 -19.09 -6.98
N LEU A 203 4.69 -19.33 -7.06
CA LEU A 203 3.72 -18.85 -6.07
C LEU A 203 4.05 -19.35 -4.66
N LYS A 204 4.42 -20.63 -4.52
CA LYS A 204 4.78 -21.23 -3.23
C LYS A 204 6.07 -20.63 -2.67
N SER A 205 7.15 -20.60 -3.47
CA SER A 205 8.43 -20.03 -3.03
C SER A 205 8.32 -18.55 -2.63
N ILE A 206 7.52 -17.79 -3.36
CA ILE A 206 7.26 -16.38 -3.04
C ILE A 206 6.44 -16.28 -1.75
N LYS A 207 5.44 -17.13 -1.55
CA LYS A 207 4.66 -17.14 -0.31
C LYS A 207 5.55 -17.43 0.90
N GLU A 208 6.47 -18.38 0.79
CA GLU A 208 7.45 -18.70 1.84
C GLU A 208 8.32 -17.48 2.23
N ILE A 209 8.71 -16.64 1.26
CA ILE A 209 9.47 -15.40 1.53
C ILE A 209 8.61 -14.40 2.32
N PHE A 210 7.35 -14.20 1.90
CA PHE A 210 6.45 -13.28 2.58
C PHE A 210 6.14 -13.73 4.01
N ASP A 211 5.91 -15.03 4.20
CA ASP A 211 5.70 -15.63 5.52
C ASP A 211 6.95 -15.53 6.39
N GLY A 212 8.14 -15.74 5.83
CA GLY A 212 9.41 -15.54 6.55
C GLY A 212 9.60 -14.10 7.05
N ILE A 213 9.37 -13.11 6.19
CA ILE A 213 9.49 -11.69 6.57
C ILE A 213 8.41 -11.28 7.59
N ARG A 214 7.20 -11.85 7.51
CA ARG A 214 6.16 -11.67 8.53
C ARG A 214 6.67 -12.16 9.88
N ASP A 215 7.20 -13.38 9.94
CA ASP A 215 7.64 -14.01 11.18
C ASP A 215 8.83 -13.27 11.80
N GLU A 216 9.79 -12.83 10.97
CA GLU A 216 10.89 -11.96 11.39
C GLU A 216 10.40 -10.62 11.95
N THR A 217 9.40 -10.01 11.31
CA THR A 217 8.80 -8.75 11.75
C THR A 217 8.10 -8.92 13.10
N GLN A 218 7.31 -9.98 13.26
CA GLN A 218 6.63 -10.31 14.50
C GLN A 218 7.63 -10.56 15.63
N HIS A 219 8.64 -11.39 15.37
CA HIS A 219 9.70 -11.67 16.33
C HIS A 219 10.43 -10.39 16.74
N GLY A 220 10.81 -9.54 15.78
CA GLY A 220 11.47 -8.26 16.04
C GLY A 220 10.64 -7.31 16.90
N ILE A 221 9.32 -7.28 16.73
CA ILE A 221 8.41 -6.50 17.59
C ILE A 221 8.46 -7.02 19.03
N TYR A 222 8.36 -8.33 19.24
CA TYR A 222 8.38 -8.92 20.59
C TYR A 222 9.74 -8.80 21.26
N GLU A 223 10.84 -9.00 20.53
CA GLU A 223 12.18 -8.76 21.07
C GLU A 223 12.36 -7.30 21.52
N LEU A 224 11.90 -6.35 20.71
CA LEU A 224 11.93 -4.94 21.07
C LEU A 224 11.03 -4.63 22.27
N ALA A 225 9.89 -5.31 22.39
CA ALA A 225 8.98 -5.13 23.53
C ALA A 225 9.64 -5.57 24.83
N VAL A 226 10.30 -6.74 24.84
CA VAL A 226 11.01 -7.29 26.00
C VAL A 226 12.22 -6.43 26.36
N LYS A 227 13.07 -6.10 25.39
CA LYS A 227 14.37 -5.46 25.64
C LYS A 227 14.24 -3.93 25.79
N LYS A 228 13.33 -3.30 25.04
CA LYS A 228 13.31 -1.85 24.80
C LYS A 228 11.89 -1.30 24.55
N LEU A 229 10.90 -1.65 25.37
CA LEU A 229 9.52 -1.15 25.22
C LEU A 229 9.40 0.37 25.05
N LYS A 230 10.29 1.15 25.70
CA LYS A 230 10.36 2.61 25.56
C LYS A 230 10.58 3.07 24.11
N VAL A 231 11.28 2.29 23.29
CA VAL A 231 11.50 2.57 21.86
C VAL A 231 10.19 2.44 21.10
N ILE A 232 9.44 1.35 21.31
CA ILE A 232 8.14 1.14 20.66
C ILE A 232 7.15 2.24 21.09
N LYS A 233 7.10 2.58 22.38
CA LYS A 233 6.31 3.72 22.90
C LYS A 233 6.68 5.03 22.20
N ARG A 234 7.98 5.32 22.04
CA ARG A 234 8.44 6.53 21.33
C ARG A 234 8.01 6.52 19.86
N MET A 235 8.01 5.36 19.18
CA MET A 235 7.54 5.25 17.80
C MET A 235 6.04 5.56 17.69
N ALA A 236 5.23 5.02 18.62
CA ALA A 236 3.81 5.34 18.74
C ALA A 236 3.58 6.84 19.02
N ASP A 237 4.31 7.43 19.98
CA ASP A 237 4.19 8.85 20.32
C ASP A 237 4.52 9.76 19.12
N ILE A 238 5.52 9.39 18.33
CA ILE A 238 5.87 10.12 17.09
C ILE A 238 4.73 10.01 16.08
N GLN A 239 4.05 8.87 15.96
CA GLN A 239 2.90 8.73 15.06
C GLN A 239 1.73 9.61 15.53
N VAL A 240 1.40 9.60 16.82
CA VAL A 240 0.30 10.40 17.40
C VAL A 240 0.56 11.90 17.34
N LYS A 241 1.76 12.37 17.71
CA LYS A 241 2.10 13.81 17.65
C LYS A 241 2.04 14.38 16.23
N ASN A 242 2.29 13.53 15.23
CA ASN A 242 2.15 13.90 13.83
C ASN A 242 0.69 13.88 13.33
N GLN A 243 -0.30 13.46 14.14
CA GLN A 243 -1.74 13.59 13.84
C GLN A 243 -2.25 15.00 14.17
N VAL A 244 -1.81 15.60 15.28
CA VAL A 244 -2.43 16.80 15.89
C VAL A 244 -2.24 18.09 15.08
N ILE A 245 -1.36 18.12 14.08
CA ILE A 245 -1.07 19.36 13.33
C ILE A 245 -2.08 19.60 12.18
N TYR A 246 -3.06 18.71 11.98
CA TYR A 246 -4.16 18.93 11.05
C TYR A 246 -5.49 19.04 11.81
N THR A 247 -5.76 20.21 12.37
CA THR A 247 -7.13 20.70 12.53
C THR A 247 -7.50 21.40 11.22
N PRO A 248 -8.59 21.03 10.54
CA PRO A 248 -9.06 21.83 9.42
C PRO A 248 -9.43 23.20 9.98
N ASN A 249 -8.72 24.24 9.54
CA ASN A 249 -9.25 25.59 9.68
C ASN A 249 -10.61 25.59 8.96
N GLN A 250 -11.65 25.97 9.70
CA GLN A 250 -13.00 26.15 9.22
C GLN A 250 -12.96 26.92 7.90
N GLU A 251 -13.47 26.32 6.84
CA GLU A 251 -13.77 27.03 5.61
C GLU A 251 -14.72 28.17 5.96
N SER A 252 -14.20 29.39 5.80
CA SER A 252 -14.96 30.62 5.81
C SER A 252 -16.09 30.51 4.81
N SER A 253 -17.32 30.69 5.30
CA SER A 253 -18.47 31.09 4.51
C SER A 253 -18.11 32.29 3.64
N ALA A 254 -18.05 32.07 2.33
CA ALA A 254 -18.14 33.12 1.32
C ALA A 254 -18.79 32.51 0.06
N ALA A 255 -20.12 32.44 0.10
CA ALA A 255 -21.01 32.57 -1.05
C ALA A 255 -22.29 33.21 -0.53
#